data_AF-A0A651PF07-F1
#
_entry.id   AF-A0A651PF07-F1
#
_cell.length_a   1.000
_cell.length_b   1.000
_cell.length_c   1.000
_cell.angle_alpha   90.00
_cell.angle_beta   90.00
_cell.angle_gamma   90.00
#
_symmetry.space_group_name_H-M   'P 1'
#
loop_
_entity.id
_entity.type
_entity.pdbx_description
1 polymer ?
#
loop_
_entity_poly.entity_id
_entity_poly.type
_entity_poly.pdbx_seq_one_letter_code
_entity_poly.pdbx_strand_id
1 'polypeptide(L)'
;MTITERPPAIAAGREPGACRYPGCPNPARDPGAPGRKPGYCGQEMPEDRDGTAVLVRHTALTAFRRRQQLAGQPDDGGRPVTAAISRAGAIRDDALAAMSRLGAQLTAALDQLAVLGEQLAAAGPEAAEAQAETVRAETAAQLEHARAESAGHAAARHAAGLDAAEARTAAAEAIAMLEEHATARKRAEGERDALAAELAAARDTASRHEQEQQRHSDALAALRDQLARAEAALDRERDRQHETTVLLRGLIPGPDSTAGKTAGRRQPAAQ
;
A
#
# COMPACT_ATOMS: atom_id res chain seq x y z
N MET A 1 -18.70 23.63 19.32
CA MET A 1 -18.72 22.33 18.62
C MET A 1 -17.32 21.75 18.71
N THR A 2 -17.08 20.91 19.71
CA THR A 2 -15.78 20.25 19.95
C THR A 2 -15.80 18.88 19.28
N ILE A 3 -14.93 18.70 18.30
CA ILE A 3 -14.70 17.43 17.61
C ILE A 3 -13.83 16.58 18.53
N THR A 4 -14.40 15.54 19.13
CA THR A 4 -13.64 14.55 19.89
C THR A 4 -12.95 13.60 18.92
N GLU A 5 -11.65 13.78 18.73
CA GLU A 5 -10.81 12.86 17.96
C GLU A 5 -10.76 11.49 18.64
N ARG A 6 -11.19 10.47 17.91
CA ARG A 6 -11.11 9.06 18.31
C ARG A 6 -9.69 8.56 18.01
N PRO A 7 -8.92 8.09 19.01
CA PRO A 7 -7.55 7.63 18.77
C PRO A 7 -7.55 6.35 17.91
N PRO A 8 -6.54 6.16 17.03
CA PRO A 8 -6.42 4.96 16.22
C PRO A 8 -6.23 3.72 17.11
N ALA A 9 -7.00 2.67 16.83
CA ALA A 9 -6.84 1.39 17.49
C ALA A 9 -5.44 0.84 17.24
N ILE A 10 -4.68 0.72 18.32
CA ILE A 10 -3.34 0.15 18.36
C ILE A 10 -3.42 -1.28 17.79
N ALA A 11 -2.83 -1.51 16.61
CA ALA A 11 -2.46 -2.83 16.17
C ALA A 11 -1.30 -3.31 17.08
N ALA A 12 -1.65 -3.81 18.26
CA ALA A 12 -0.68 -4.40 19.18
C ALA A 12 0.07 -5.52 18.45
N GLY A 13 1.40 -5.40 18.40
CA GLY A 13 2.30 -6.41 17.86
C GLY A 13 1.99 -7.75 18.48
N ARG A 14 1.46 -8.67 17.67
CA ARG A 14 1.00 -9.97 18.14
C ARG A 14 2.19 -10.89 18.29
N GLU A 15 2.38 -11.45 19.48
CA GLU A 15 3.49 -12.37 19.73
C GLU A 15 3.51 -13.53 18.72
N PRO A 16 4.68 -13.88 18.16
CA PRO A 16 4.82 -15.01 17.26
C PRO A 16 4.47 -16.30 18.02
N GLY A 17 3.28 -16.84 17.76
CA GLY A 17 2.79 -18.08 18.40
C GLY A 17 1.33 -18.01 18.88
N ALA A 18 0.73 -16.82 18.96
CA ALA A 18 -0.67 -16.66 19.36
C ALA A 18 -1.68 -16.95 18.23
N CYS A 19 -2.90 -17.34 18.60
CA CYS A 19 -4.00 -17.58 17.67
C CYS A 19 -4.34 -16.35 16.83
N ARG A 20 -4.38 -16.52 15.51
CA ARG A 20 -4.84 -15.62 14.43
C ARG A 20 -6.18 -14.91 14.66
N TYR A 21 -7.04 -15.45 15.53
CA TYR A 21 -8.43 -15.02 15.68
C TYR A 21 -8.55 -13.72 16.51
N PRO A 22 -9.28 -12.67 16.09
CA PRO A 22 -9.35 -11.39 16.83
C PRO A 22 -9.74 -11.58 18.29
N GLY A 23 -8.95 -11.02 19.22
CA GLY A 23 -9.22 -11.08 20.67
C GLY A 23 -8.94 -12.44 21.34
N CYS A 24 -8.50 -13.47 20.60
CA CYS A 24 -8.15 -14.75 21.20
C CYS A 24 -6.75 -14.72 21.83
N PRO A 25 -6.61 -15.06 23.13
CA PRO A 25 -5.31 -15.16 23.80
C PRO A 25 -4.66 -16.55 23.66
N ASN A 26 -5.39 -17.55 23.14
CA ASN A 26 -4.89 -18.93 23.11
C ASN A 26 -3.72 -19.08 22.12
N PRO A 27 -2.76 -19.99 22.40
CA PRO A 27 -1.69 -20.30 21.47
C PRO A 27 -2.25 -20.92 20.17
N ALA A 28 -1.58 -20.68 19.06
CA ALA A 28 -1.89 -21.33 17.80
C ALA A 28 -1.61 -22.84 17.92
N ARG A 29 -2.42 -23.67 17.25
CA ARG A 29 -2.31 -25.13 17.37
C ARG A 29 -0.98 -25.64 16.82
N ASP A 30 -0.31 -26.50 17.58
CA ASP A 30 0.84 -27.25 17.07
C ASP A 30 0.36 -28.36 16.11
N PRO A 31 0.84 -28.39 14.85
CA PRO A 31 0.44 -29.43 13.91
C PRO A 31 0.99 -30.82 14.24
N GLY A 32 2.00 -30.96 15.12
CA GLY A 32 2.57 -32.26 15.50
C GLY A 32 3.24 -33.05 14.37
N ALA A 33 3.34 -32.46 13.17
CA ALA A 33 3.90 -33.05 11.95
C ALA A 33 4.70 -31.98 11.18
N PRO A 34 5.73 -32.37 10.40
CA PRO A 34 6.51 -31.43 9.60
C PRO A 34 5.61 -30.74 8.56
N GLY A 35 5.46 -29.42 8.70
CA GLY A 35 4.60 -28.59 7.86
C GLY A 35 4.44 -27.17 8.42
N ARG A 36 3.80 -26.28 7.65
CA ARG A 36 3.54 -24.90 8.07
C ARG A 36 2.57 -24.88 9.26
N LYS A 37 2.99 -24.34 10.40
CA LYS A 37 2.16 -24.24 11.62
C LYS A 37 0.82 -23.56 11.32
N PRO A 38 -0.33 -24.16 11.68
CA PRO A 38 -1.62 -23.50 11.60
C PRO A 38 -1.62 -22.24 12.45
N GLY A 39 -2.01 -21.11 11.87
CA GLY A 39 -2.03 -19.83 12.58
C GLY A 39 -3.21 -19.66 13.55
N TYR A 40 -3.96 -20.71 13.89
CA TYR A 40 -5.20 -20.62 14.68
C TYR A 40 -5.28 -21.78 15.68
N CYS A 41 -5.94 -21.60 16.84
CA CYS A 41 -6.01 -22.61 17.90
C CYS A 41 -6.98 -23.76 17.59
N GLY A 42 -7.97 -23.56 16.71
CA GLY A 42 -8.93 -24.60 16.33
C GLY A 42 -9.90 -25.03 17.42
N GLN A 43 -9.89 -24.36 18.57
CA GLN A 43 -10.81 -24.58 19.69
C GLN A 43 -12.13 -23.85 19.46
N GLU A 44 -13.21 -24.39 20.04
CA GLU A 44 -14.51 -23.74 20.12
C GLU A 44 -14.53 -22.85 21.36
N MET A 45 -14.69 -21.54 21.14
CA MET A 45 -14.74 -20.55 22.21
C MET A 45 -16.10 -19.88 22.20
N PRO A 46 -16.70 -19.62 23.37
CA PRO A 46 -17.92 -18.83 23.45
C PRO A 46 -17.60 -17.38 23.06
N GLU A 47 -18.36 -16.86 22.10
CA GLU A 47 -18.27 -15.49 21.64
C GLU A 47 -19.63 -14.83 21.75
N ASP A 48 -19.66 -13.61 22.28
CA ASP A 48 -20.84 -12.78 22.27
C ASP A 48 -21.06 -12.19 20.87
N ARG A 49 -22.18 -12.56 20.26
CA ARG A 49 -22.70 -11.97 19.03
C ARG A 49 -24.05 -11.37 19.33
N ASP A 50 -24.11 -10.04 19.28
CA ASP A 50 -25.34 -9.26 19.43
C ASP A 50 -26.13 -9.62 20.71
N GLY A 51 -25.43 -9.91 21.82
CA GLY A 51 -26.00 -10.27 23.11
C GLY A 51 -26.26 -11.77 23.31
N THR A 52 -25.86 -12.62 22.36
CA THR A 52 -25.99 -14.08 22.46
C THR A 52 -24.64 -14.78 22.42
N ALA A 53 -24.39 -15.65 23.40
CA ALA A 53 -23.18 -16.47 23.44
C ALA A 53 -23.27 -17.62 22.43
N VAL A 54 -22.41 -17.61 21.42
CA VAL A 54 -22.32 -18.65 20.38
C VAL A 54 -20.95 -19.30 20.45
N LEU A 55 -20.88 -20.63 20.39
CA LEU A 55 -19.61 -21.35 20.30
C LEU A 55 -19.05 -21.24 18.87
N VAL A 56 -17.87 -20.64 18.73
CA VAL A 56 -17.22 -20.44 17.44
C VAL A 56 -15.86 -21.13 17.43
N ARG A 57 -15.64 -21.99 16.43
CA ARG A 57 -14.35 -22.62 16.21
C ARG A 57 -13.36 -21.65 15.56
N HIS A 58 -12.21 -21.44 16.18
CA HIS A 58 -11.19 -20.51 15.67
C HIS A 58 -10.42 -21.09 14.48
N THR A 59 -10.72 -20.58 13.28
CA THR A 59 -10.12 -20.98 12.01
C THR A 59 -9.82 -19.73 11.18
N ALA A 60 -9.13 -19.90 10.04
CA ALA A 60 -8.90 -18.80 9.11
C ALA A 60 -10.20 -18.16 8.61
N LEU A 61 -11.21 -18.98 8.32
CA LEU A 61 -12.49 -18.54 7.78
C LEU A 61 -13.31 -17.76 8.81
N THR A 62 -13.41 -18.29 10.04
CA THR A 62 -14.16 -17.62 11.11
C THR A 62 -13.47 -16.33 11.56
N ALA A 63 -12.13 -16.30 11.60
CA ALA A 63 -11.36 -15.09 11.89
C ALA A 63 -11.53 -14.01 10.80
N PHE A 64 -11.60 -14.41 9.53
CA PHE A 64 -11.85 -13.48 8.42
C PHE A 64 -13.23 -12.83 8.55
N ARG A 65 -14.29 -13.62 8.78
CA ARG A 65 -15.64 -13.11 8.99
C ARG A 65 -15.74 -12.17 10.19
N ARG A 66 -15.10 -12.53 11.31
CA ARG A 66 -15.08 -11.69 12.50
C ARG A 66 -14.37 -10.35 12.26
N ARG A 67 -13.29 -10.33 11.47
CA ARG A 67 -12.62 -9.08 11.08
C ARG A 67 -13.51 -8.21 10.19
N GLN A 68 -14.27 -8.79 9.27
CA GLN A 68 -15.22 -8.03 8.45
C GLN A 68 -16.34 -7.41 9.29
N GLN A 69 -16.92 -8.17 10.22
CA GLN A 69 -17.92 -7.67 11.16
C GLN A 69 -17.38 -6.53 12.03
N LEU A 70 -16.17 -6.68 12.59
CA LEU A 70 -15.53 -5.65 13.40
C LEU A 70 -15.12 -4.41 12.58
N ALA A 71 -14.90 -4.56 11.28
CA ALA A 71 -14.66 -3.44 10.36
C ALA A 71 -15.96 -2.70 9.96
N GLY A 72 -17.12 -3.10 10.50
CA GLY A 72 -18.41 -2.48 10.17
C GLY A 72 -18.91 -2.81 8.77
N GLN A 73 -18.35 -3.83 8.12
CA GLN A 73 -18.88 -4.32 6.85
C GLN A 73 -20.13 -5.15 7.15
N PRO A 74 -21.33 -4.74 6.71
CA PRO A 74 -22.51 -5.59 6.83
C PRO A 74 -22.25 -6.91 6.08
N ASP A 75 -22.74 -8.02 6.63
CA ASP A 75 -22.74 -9.34 5.98
C ASP A 75 -23.81 -9.36 4.86
N ASP A 76 -23.79 -8.33 4.01
CA ASP A 76 -24.69 -8.15 2.87
C ASP A 76 -24.26 -9.11 1.76
N GLY A 77 -24.53 -10.40 1.96
CA GLY A 77 -24.56 -11.40 0.89
C GLY A 77 -23.26 -11.57 0.11
N GLY A 78 -22.11 -11.36 0.75
CA GLY A 78 -20.75 -11.24 0.19
C GLY A 78 -20.15 -12.48 -0.49
N ARG A 79 -20.91 -13.18 -1.34
CA ARG A 79 -20.36 -13.96 -2.46
C ARG A 79 -21.09 -13.54 -3.74
N PRO A 80 -20.37 -13.30 -4.85
CA PRO A 80 -21.01 -13.00 -6.14
C PRO A 80 -22.05 -14.06 -6.54
N VAL A 81 -21.84 -15.31 -6.10
CA VAL A 81 -22.76 -16.43 -6.33
C VAL A 81 -24.07 -16.31 -5.55
N THR A 82 -24.05 -15.89 -4.28
CA THR A 82 -25.29 -15.74 -3.48
C THR A 82 -26.15 -14.57 -3.97
N ALA A 83 -25.50 -13.47 -4.37
CA ALA A 83 -26.18 -12.34 -5.01
C ALA A 83 -26.79 -12.74 -6.36
N ALA A 84 -26.08 -13.53 -7.18
CA ALA A 84 -26.60 -14.03 -8.46
C ALA A 84 -27.79 -14.98 -8.28
N ILE A 85 -27.73 -15.90 -7.31
CA ILE A 85 -28.84 -16.81 -7.01
C ILE A 85 -30.07 -16.03 -6.52
N SER A 86 -29.88 -15.06 -5.64
CA SER A 86 -30.98 -14.22 -5.14
C SER A 86 -31.64 -13.43 -6.27
N ARG A 87 -30.83 -12.88 -7.18
CA ARG A 87 -31.31 -12.15 -8.35
C ARG A 87 -32.04 -13.07 -9.35
N ALA A 88 -31.55 -14.29 -9.55
CA ALA A 88 -32.23 -15.29 -10.36
C ALA A 88 -33.57 -15.74 -9.76
N GLY A 89 -33.64 -15.87 -8.43
CA GLY A 89 -34.88 -16.14 -7.71
C GLY A 89 -35.92 -15.04 -7.94
N ALA A 90 -35.54 -13.78 -7.78
CA ALA A 90 -36.42 -12.64 -8.03
C ALA A 90 -36.96 -12.62 -9.48
N ILE A 91 -36.10 -12.84 -10.48
CA ILE A 91 -36.51 -12.90 -11.90
C ILE A 91 -37.54 -14.01 -12.13
N ARG A 92 -37.33 -15.18 -11.53
CA ARG A 92 -38.28 -16.30 -11.65
C ARG A 92 -39.62 -15.95 -11.01
N ASP A 93 -39.61 -15.38 -9.82
CA ASP A 93 -40.83 -15.07 -9.08
C ASP A 93 -41.63 -13.95 -9.79
N ASP A 94 -40.93 -12.95 -10.35
CA ASP A 94 -41.54 -11.92 -11.21
C ASP A 94 -42.15 -12.52 -12.49
N ALA A 95 -41.46 -13.47 -13.13
CA ALA A 95 -41.97 -14.16 -14.31
C ALA A 95 -43.21 -14.99 -14.00
N LEU A 96 -43.22 -15.71 -12.87
CA LEU A 96 -44.39 -16.46 -12.41
C LEU A 96 -45.56 -15.52 -12.10
N ALA A 97 -45.32 -14.40 -11.42
CA ALA A 97 -46.35 -13.39 -11.15
C ALA A 97 -46.91 -12.78 -12.44
N ALA A 98 -46.07 -12.53 -13.45
CA ALA A 98 -46.51 -12.07 -14.76
C ALA A 98 -47.36 -13.11 -15.50
N MET A 99 -46.94 -14.38 -15.49
CA MET A 99 -47.73 -15.48 -16.07
C MET A 99 -49.10 -15.62 -15.39
N SER A 100 -49.16 -15.53 -14.07
CA SER A 100 -50.43 -15.58 -13.33
C SER A 100 -51.35 -14.41 -13.67
N ARG A 101 -50.81 -13.19 -13.78
CA ARG A 101 -51.59 -12.02 -14.22
C ARG A 101 -52.12 -12.21 -15.64
N LEU A 102 -51.30 -12.73 -16.55
CA LEU A 102 -51.68 -12.96 -17.94
C LEU A 102 -52.75 -14.04 -18.07
N GLY A 103 -52.67 -15.09 -17.25
CA GLY A 103 -53.72 -16.10 -17.11
C GLY A 103 -55.05 -15.50 -16.67
N ALA A 104 -55.04 -14.66 -15.63
CA ALA A 104 -56.24 -13.97 -15.17
C ALA A 104 -56.82 -13.01 -16.23
N GLN A 105 -55.96 -12.29 -16.96
CA GLN A 105 -56.37 -11.43 -18.07
C GLN A 105 -57.02 -12.22 -19.22
N LEU A 106 -56.46 -13.37 -19.58
CA LEU A 106 -57.04 -14.25 -20.61
C LEU A 106 -58.41 -14.79 -20.19
N THR A 107 -58.56 -15.23 -18.94
CA THR A 107 -59.86 -15.67 -18.42
C THR A 107 -60.89 -14.54 -18.47
N ALA A 108 -60.54 -13.36 -17.97
CA ALA A 108 -61.43 -12.19 -18.02
C ALA A 108 -61.80 -11.79 -19.47
N ALA A 109 -60.86 -11.88 -20.41
CA ALA A 109 -61.13 -11.61 -21.82
C ALA A 109 -62.09 -12.65 -22.44
N LEU A 110 -61.96 -13.93 -22.07
CA LEU A 110 -62.89 -14.97 -22.51
C LEU A 110 -64.31 -14.73 -21.94
N ASP A 111 -64.43 -14.33 -20.68
CA ASP A 111 -65.71 -13.98 -20.07
C ASP A 111 -66.36 -12.77 -20.77
N GLN A 112 -65.56 -11.75 -21.10
CA GLN A 112 -66.02 -10.59 -21.87
C GLN A 112 -66.50 -10.98 -23.28
N LEU A 113 -65.79 -11.88 -23.96
CA LEU A 113 -66.18 -12.39 -25.28
C LEU A 113 -67.48 -13.20 -25.21
N ALA A 114 -67.70 -13.99 -24.15
CA ALA A 114 -68.95 -14.72 -23.95
C ALA A 114 -70.14 -13.76 -23.80
N VAL A 115 -70.00 -12.73 -22.95
CA VAL A 115 -71.02 -11.68 -22.76
C VAL A 115 -71.29 -10.91 -24.04
N LEU A 116 -70.25 -10.54 -24.80
CA LEU A 116 -70.40 -9.89 -26.11
C LEU A 116 -71.12 -10.79 -27.12
N GLY A 117 -70.82 -12.09 -27.14
CA GLY A 117 -71.49 -13.06 -27.99
C GLY A 117 -73.00 -13.16 -27.72
N GLU A 118 -73.39 -13.16 -26.43
CA GLU A 118 -74.80 -13.13 -26.03
C GLU A 118 -75.49 -11.82 -26.43
N GLN A 119 -74.81 -10.68 -26.27
CA GLN A 119 -75.34 -9.37 -26.67
C GLN A 119 -75.52 -9.27 -28.19
N LEU A 120 -74.55 -9.75 -28.99
CA LEU A 120 -74.68 -9.78 -30.44
C LEU A 120 -75.81 -10.71 -30.90
N ALA A 121 -76.00 -11.85 -30.25
CA ALA A 121 -77.09 -12.78 -30.57
C ALA A 121 -78.48 -12.18 -30.30
N ALA A 122 -78.60 -11.27 -29.34
CA ALA A 122 -79.82 -10.54 -29.01
C ALA A 122 -80.02 -9.26 -29.86
N ALA A 123 -78.95 -8.74 -30.46
CA ALA A 123 -78.97 -7.52 -31.27
C ALA A 123 -79.33 -7.81 -32.75
N GLY A 124 -79.90 -6.83 -33.44
CA GLY A 124 -80.07 -6.89 -34.89
C GLY A 124 -78.73 -6.77 -35.64
N PRO A 125 -78.66 -7.18 -36.92
CA PRO A 125 -77.39 -7.25 -37.68
C PRO A 125 -76.63 -5.92 -37.75
N GLU A 126 -77.34 -4.79 -37.88
CA GLU A 126 -76.72 -3.46 -37.97
C GLU A 126 -76.07 -3.01 -36.66
N ALA A 127 -76.67 -3.35 -35.50
CA ALA A 127 -76.09 -3.05 -34.19
C ALA A 127 -74.86 -3.92 -33.88
N ALA A 128 -74.88 -5.18 -34.32
CA ALA A 128 -73.75 -6.09 -34.23
C ALA A 128 -72.54 -5.61 -35.06
N GLU A 129 -72.78 -5.09 -36.27
CA GLU A 129 -71.73 -4.51 -37.12
C GLU A 129 -71.09 -3.27 -36.48
N ALA A 130 -71.89 -2.37 -35.90
CA ALA A 130 -71.38 -1.18 -35.21
C ALA A 130 -70.53 -1.53 -33.98
N GLN A 131 -70.93 -2.54 -33.21
CA GLN A 131 -70.13 -3.04 -32.08
C GLN A 131 -68.84 -3.71 -32.55
N ALA A 132 -68.88 -4.52 -33.63
CA ALA A 132 -67.69 -5.14 -34.19
C ALA A 132 -66.68 -4.11 -34.73
N GLU A 133 -67.14 -3.00 -35.32
CA GLU A 133 -66.26 -1.91 -35.74
C GLU A 133 -65.65 -1.18 -34.53
N THR A 134 -66.43 -0.95 -33.48
CA THR A 134 -65.94 -0.31 -32.24
C THR A 134 -64.85 -1.16 -31.58
N VAL A 135 -65.07 -2.47 -31.41
CA VAL A 135 -64.07 -3.39 -30.84
C VAL A 135 -62.82 -3.47 -31.73
N ARG A 136 -62.97 -3.45 -33.06
CA ARG A 136 -61.82 -3.39 -33.98
C ARG A 136 -61.01 -2.09 -33.84
N ALA A 137 -61.67 -0.95 -33.67
CA ALA A 137 -61.00 0.32 -33.43
C ALA A 137 -60.28 0.35 -32.08
N GLU A 138 -60.93 -0.11 -31.01
CA GLU A 138 -60.33 -0.17 -29.66
C GLU A 138 -59.14 -1.12 -29.60
N THR A 139 -59.24 -2.31 -30.19
CA THR A 139 -58.13 -3.27 -30.24
C THR A 139 -56.96 -2.77 -31.05
N ALA A 140 -57.20 -2.05 -32.16
CA ALA A 140 -56.15 -1.39 -32.92
C ALA A 140 -55.41 -0.33 -32.08
N ALA A 141 -56.15 0.50 -31.34
CA ALA A 141 -55.57 1.50 -30.45
C ALA A 141 -54.76 0.87 -29.29
N GLN A 142 -55.25 -0.21 -28.69
CA GLN A 142 -54.53 -0.95 -27.65
C GLN A 142 -53.25 -1.61 -28.17
N LEU A 143 -53.29 -2.17 -29.39
CA LEU A 143 -52.11 -2.75 -30.06
C LEU A 143 -51.05 -1.69 -30.36
N GLU A 144 -51.46 -0.51 -30.84
CA GLU A 144 -50.54 0.60 -31.08
C GLU A 144 -49.90 1.09 -29.78
N HIS A 145 -50.70 1.23 -28.72
CA HIS A 145 -50.20 1.61 -27.39
C HIS A 145 -49.17 0.59 -26.85
N ALA A 146 -49.50 -0.70 -26.90
CA ALA A 146 -48.57 -1.76 -26.45
C ALA A 146 -47.28 -1.81 -27.28
N ARG A 147 -47.36 -1.52 -28.59
CA ARG A 147 -46.17 -1.41 -29.45
C ARG A 147 -45.31 -0.21 -29.07
N ALA A 148 -45.92 0.92 -28.76
CA ALA A 148 -45.21 2.12 -28.31
C ALA A 148 -44.49 1.88 -26.97
N GLU A 149 -45.15 1.25 -25.99
CA GLU A 149 -44.53 0.89 -24.72
C GLU A 149 -43.35 -0.08 -24.90
N SER A 150 -43.52 -1.12 -25.72
CA SER A 150 -42.46 -2.08 -26.03
C SER A 150 -41.25 -1.41 -26.70
N ALA A 151 -41.49 -0.49 -27.65
CA ALA A 151 -40.45 0.31 -28.28
C ALA A 151 -39.73 1.20 -27.26
N GLY A 152 -40.47 1.84 -26.35
CA GLY A 152 -39.90 2.63 -25.25
C GLY A 152 -39.00 1.80 -24.34
N HIS A 153 -39.43 0.59 -23.96
CA HIS A 153 -38.60 -0.32 -23.17
C HIS A 153 -37.35 -0.80 -23.92
N ALA A 154 -37.45 -1.04 -25.24
CA ALA A 154 -36.29 -1.41 -26.05
C ALA A 154 -35.26 -0.26 -26.11
N ALA A 155 -35.74 0.97 -26.32
CA ALA A 155 -34.90 2.17 -26.32
C ALA A 155 -34.21 2.38 -24.95
N ALA A 156 -34.96 2.23 -23.85
CA ALA A 156 -34.41 2.36 -22.50
C ALA A 156 -33.33 1.31 -22.20
N ARG A 157 -33.53 0.05 -22.61
CA ARG A 157 -32.51 -1.01 -22.47
C ARG A 157 -31.27 -0.72 -23.31
N HIS A 158 -31.46 -0.20 -24.52
CA HIS A 158 -30.34 0.17 -25.39
C HIS A 158 -29.52 1.32 -24.78
N ALA A 159 -30.19 2.38 -24.30
CA ALA A 159 -29.53 3.50 -23.62
C ALA A 159 -28.73 3.02 -22.39
N ALA A 160 -29.35 2.22 -21.51
CA ALA A 160 -28.65 1.64 -20.36
C ALA A 160 -27.45 0.75 -20.77
N GLY A 161 -27.53 0.09 -21.93
CA GLY A 161 -26.43 -0.70 -22.49
C GLY A 161 -25.24 0.17 -22.94
N LEU A 162 -25.51 1.33 -23.53
CA LEU A 162 -24.51 2.32 -23.90
C LEU A 162 -23.84 2.93 -22.65
N ASP A 163 -24.64 3.39 -21.68
CA ASP A 163 -24.13 3.94 -20.42
C ASP A 163 -23.23 2.93 -19.69
N ALA A 164 -23.64 1.66 -19.66
CA ALA A 164 -22.83 0.60 -19.07
C ALA A 164 -21.54 0.32 -19.87
N ALA A 165 -21.54 0.50 -21.19
CA ALA A 165 -20.33 0.38 -22.01
C ALA A 165 -19.37 1.54 -21.75
N GLU A 166 -19.88 2.77 -21.70
CA GLU A 166 -19.10 3.96 -21.35
C GLU A 166 -18.49 3.84 -19.95
N ALA A 167 -19.27 3.38 -18.96
CA ALA A 167 -18.77 3.14 -17.61
C ALA A 167 -17.65 2.08 -17.57
N ARG A 168 -17.74 1.04 -18.40
CA ARG A 168 -16.67 0.02 -18.52
C ARG A 168 -15.40 0.61 -19.16
N THR A 169 -15.55 1.42 -20.20
CA THR A 169 -14.41 2.11 -20.82
C THR A 169 -13.73 3.06 -19.84
N ALA A 170 -14.50 3.90 -19.15
CA ALA A 170 -13.97 4.81 -18.13
C ALA A 170 -13.27 4.07 -16.98
N ALA A 171 -13.82 2.92 -16.55
CA ALA A 171 -13.17 2.08 -15.54
C ALA A 171 -11.84 1.47 -16.04
N ALA A 172 -11.77 1.04 -17.31
CA ALA A 172 -10.55 0.52 -17.90
C ALA A 172 -9.46 1.60 -18.03
N GLU A 173 -9.84 2.81 -18.45
CA GLU A 173 -8.94 3.97 -18.51
C GLU A 173 -8.40 4.35 -17.13
N ALA A 174 -9.26 4.34 -16.10
CA ALA A 174 -8.84 4.61 -14.72
C ALA A 174 -7.83 3.55 -14.20
N ILE A 175 -8.04 2.28 -14.52
CA ILE A 175 -7.09 1.20 -14.18
C ILE A 175 -5.75 1.42 -14.89
N ALA A 176 -5.77 1.74 -16.18
CA ALA A 176 -4.55 2.01 -16.96
C ALA A 176 -3.75 3.18 -16.38
N MET A 177 -4.43 4.28 -16.00
CA MET A 177 -3.76 5.41 -15.33
C MET A 177 -3.15 5.03 -13.98
N LEU A 178 -3.85 4.23 -13.17
CA LEU A 178 -3.32 3.76 -11.88
C LEU A 178 -2.09 2.86 -12.06
N GLU A 179 -2.09 1.99 -13.07
CA GLU A 179 -0.94 1.16 -13.40
C GLU A 179 0.25 2.01 -13.88
N GLU A 180 0.02 3.00 -14.74
CA GLU A 180 1.04 3.94 -15.18
C GLU A 180 1.67 4.68 -13.98
N HIS A 181 0.84 5.25 -13.10
CA HIS A 181 1.30 5.89 -11.87
C HIS A 181 2.08 4.95 -10.96
N ALA A 182 1.66 3.69 -10.83
CA ALA A 182 2.39 2.71 -10.03
C ALA A 182 3.76 2.41 -10.63
N THR A 183 3.87 2.29 -11.96
CA THR A 183 5.18 2.10 -12.62
C THR A 183 6.07 3.33 -12.49
N ALA A 184 5.53 4.54 -12.64
CA ALA A 184 6.27 5.78 -12.47
C ALA A 184 6.81 5.92 -11.04
N ARG A 185 5.98 5.62 -10.04
CA ARG A 185 6.40 5.61 -8.63
C ARG A 185 7.52 4.61 -8.38
N LYS A 186 7.41 3.40 -8.91
CA LYS A 186 8.46 2.37 -8.76
C LYS A 186 9.78 2.80 -9.40
N ARG A 187 9.75 3.48 -10.56
CA ARG A 187 10.95 4.05 -11.19
C ARG A 187 11.58 5.13 -10.31
N ALA A 188 10.78 6.08 -9.83
CA ALA A 188 11.26 7.13 -8.93
C ALA A 188 11.79 6.58 -7.59
N GLU A 189 11.20 5.51 -7.06
CA GLU A 189 11.76 4.76 -5.91
C GLU A 189 13.12 4.17 -6.25
N GLY A 190 13.26 3.48 -7.38
CA GLY A 190 14.55 2.93 -7.83
C GLY A 190 15.64 3.99 -8.06
N GLU A 191 15.29 5.14 -8.63
CA GLU A 191 16.23 6.27 -8.81
C GLU A 191 16.69 6.85 -7.48
N ARG A 192 15.79 6.99 -6.50
CA ARG A 192 16.15 7.44 -5.14
C ARG A 192 17.07 6.45 -4.44
N ASP A 193 16.81 5.16 -4.57
CA ASP A 193 17.66 4.12 -3.98
C ASP A 193 19.06 4.11 -4.63
N ALA A 194 19.14 4.29 -5.94
CA ALA A 194 20.40 4.41 -6.67
C ALA A 194 21.21 5.64 -6.22
N LEU A 195 20.57 6.81 -6.15
CA LEU A 195 21.21 8.04 -5.65
C LEU A 195 21.65 7.90 -4.18
N ALA A 196 20.86 7.23 -3.34
CA ALA A 196 21.24 6.96 -1.95
C ALA A 196 22.47 6.06 -1.86
N ALA A 197 22.57 5.03 -2.71
CA ALA A 197 23.74 4.15 -2.77
C ALA A 197 24.99 4.89 -3.27
N GLU A 198 24.86 5.75 -4.29
CA GLU A 198 25.96 6.59 -4.78
C GLU A 198 26.47 7.55 -3.70
N LEU A 199 25.56 8.22 -2.97
CA LEU A 199 25.92 9.10 -1.86
C LEU A 199 26.61 8.34 -0.71
N ALA A 200 26.17 7.11 -0.43
CA ALA A 200 26.83 6.26 0.56
C ALA A 200 28.26 5.89 0.12
N ALA A 201 28.44 5.48 -1.13
CA ALA A 201 29.77 5.18 -1.68
C ALA A 201 30.69 6.42 -1.71
N ALA A 202 30.16 7.60 -2.02
CA ALA A 202 30.90 8.86 -1.96
C ALA A 202 31.35 9.21 -0.53
N ARG A 203 30.51 8.94 0.48
CA ARG A 203 30.89 9.13 1.89
C ARG A 203 31.96 8.14 2.35
N ASP A 204 31.87 6.89 1.93
CA ASP A 204 32.87 5.88 2.26
C ASP A 204 34.23 6.21 1.65
N THR A 205 34.25 6.69 0.41
CA THR A 205 35.49 7.13 -0.26
C THR A 205 36.08 8.36 0.40
N ALA A 206 35.26 9.37 0.74
CA ALA A 206 35.70 10.53 1.50
C ALA A 206 36.30 10.14 2.87
N SER A 207 35.62 9.25 3.61
CA SER A 207 36.08 8.76 4.92
C SER A 207 37.42 8.02 4.82
N ARG A 208 37.65 7.26 3.73
CA ARG A 208 38.95 6.60 3.49
C ARG A 208 40.06 7.62 3.22
N HIS A 209 39.79 8.65 2.43
CA HIS A 209 40.75 9.71 2.17
C HIS A 209 41.10 10.50 3.44
N GLU A 210 40.12 10.82 4.28
CA GLU A 210 40.36 11.46 5.58
C GLU A 210 41.25 10.59 6.48
N GLN A 211 40.98 9.28 6.56
CA GLN A 211 41.81 8.35 7.33
C GLN A 211 43.25 8.25 6.77
N GLU A 212 43.40 8.25 5.46
CA GLU A 212 44.72 8.24 4.80
C GLU A 212 45.49 9.53 5.08
N GLN A 213 44.84 10.70 4.97
CA GLN A 213 45.42 11.99 5.34
C GLN A 213 45.84 12.02 6.82
N GLN A 214 45.01 11.50 7.71
CA GLN A 214 45.36 11.40 9.13
C GLN A 214 46.60 10.53 9.33
N ARG A 215 46.65 9.34 8.72
CA ARG A 215 47.84 8.46 8.78
C ARG A 215 49.09 9.13 8.24
N HIS A 216 48.99 9.90 7.15
CA HIS A 216 50.12 10.67 6.63
C HIS A 216 50.56 11.77 7.61
N SER A 217 49.61 12.47 8.23
CA SER A 217 49.91 13.49 9.22
C SER A 217 50.60 12.92 10.46
N ASP A 218 50.14 11.77 10.95
CA ASP A 218 50.72 11.04 12.07
C ASP A 218 52.14 10.54 11.73
N ALA A 219 52.33 10.03 10.51
CA ALA A 219 53.65 9.61 10.03
C ALA A 219 54.63 10.78 9.93
N LEU A 220 54.21 11.94 9.44
CA LEU A 220 55.04 13.15 9.40
C LEU A 220 55.38 13.65 10.80
N ALA A 221 54.44 13.60 11.75
CA ALA A 221 54.70 13.94 13.15
C ALA A 221 55.76 12.99 13.75
N ALA A 222 55.62 11.68 13.54
CA ALA A 222 56.58 10.68 14.02
C ALA A 222 57.98 10.89 13.42
N LEU A 223 58.08 11.24 12.13
CA LEU A 223 59.36 11.55 11.48
C LEU A 223 60.01 12.82 12.06
N ARG A 224 59.22 13.87 12.36
CA ARG A 224 59.72 15.08 13.03
C ARG A 224 60.26 14.77 14.42
N ASP A 225 59.56 13.94 15.19
CA ASP A 225 60.05 13.49 16.50
C ASP A 225 61.34 12.66 16.40
N GLN A 226 61.47 11.82 15.38
CA GLN A 226 62.71 11.08 15.11
C GLN A 226 63.87 12.02 14.77
N LEU A 227 63.64 13.02 13.93
CA LEU A 227 64.64 14.04 13.59
C LEU A 227 65.09 14.79 14.85
N ALA A 228 64.15 15.28 15.66
CA ALA A 228 64.46 16.00 16.90
C ALA A 228 65.28 15.13 17.88
N ARG A 229 64.95 13.84 18.00
CA ARG A 229 65.72 12.89 18.81
C ARG A 229 67.13 12.65 18.26
N ALA A 230 67.28 12.57 16.94
CA ALA A 230 68.57 12.39 16.29
C ALA A 230 69.45 13.64 16.42
N GLU A 231 68.89 14.84 16.23
CA GLU A 231 69.56 16.12 16.46
C GLU A 231 70.05 16.23 17.91
N ALA A 232 69.18 15.95 18.89
CA ALA A 232 69.57 15.94 20.30
C ALA A 232 70.66 14.89 20.61
N ALA A 233 70.70 13.77 19.89
CA ALA A 233 71.77 12.78 20.04
C ALA A 233 73.10 13.26 19.46
N LEU A 234 73.07 13.93 18.30
CA LEU A 234 74.24 14.55 17.69
C LEU A 234 74.81 15.67 18.56
N ASP A 235 73.96 16.51 19.16
CA ASP A 235 74.41 17.57 20.05
C ASP A 235 75.07 17.00 21.32
N ARG A 236 74.48 15.96 21.93
CA ARG A 236 75.13 15.23 23.03
C ARG A 236 76.49 14.65 22.63
N GLU A 237 76.63 14.15 21.41
CA GLU A 237 77.90 13.62 20.92
C GLU A 237 78.93 14.74 20.69
N ARG A 238 78.52 15.88 20.14
CA ARG A 238 79.36 17.08 20.01
C ARG A 238 79.84 17.58 21.37
N ASP A 239 78.98 17.60 22.38
CA ASP A 239 79.34 17.99 23.74
C ASP A 239 80.40 17.04 24.33
N ARG A 240 80.24 15.72 24.14
CA ARG A 240 81.27 14.73 24.53
C ARG A 240 82.59 14.93 23.79
N GLN A 241 82.52 15.19 22.48
CA GLN A 241 83.70 15.49 21.68
C GLN A 241 84.40 16.78 22.15
N HIS A 242 83.64 17.81 22.54
CA HIS A 242 84.19 19.04 23.10
C HIS A 242 84.88 18.78 24.45
N GLU A 243 84.21 18.05 25.34
CA GLU A 243 84.76 17.66 26.65
C GLU A 243 86.07 16.87 26.51
N THR A 244 86.07 15.82 25.67
CA THR A 244 87.28 15.04 25.37
C THR A 244 88.40 15.89 24.75
N THR A 245 88.08 16.82 23.85
CA THR A 245 89.05 17.74 23.25
C THR A 245 89.67 18.68 24.31
N VAL A 246 88.86 19.19 25.23
CA VAL A 246 89.32 20.03 26.35
C VAL A 246 90.25 19.24 27.28
N LEU A 247 89.87 18.00 27.63
CA LEU A 247 90.71 17.11 28.44
C LEU A 247 92.06 16.82 27.77
N LEU A 248 92.09 16.51 26.46
CA LEU A 248 93.32 16.30 25.71
C LEU A 248 94.20 17.56 25.65
N ARG A 249 93.60 18.74 25.51
CA ARG A 249 94.34 20.02 25.51
C ARG A 249 94.99 20.33 26.87
N GLY A 250 94.40 19.87 27.97
CA GLY A 250 95.00 19.99 29.31
C GLY A 250 96.22 19.09 29.54
N LEU A 251 96.39 18.03 28.73
CA LEU A 251 97.51 17.07 28.86
C LEU A 251 98.75 17.47 28.03
N ILE A 252 98.64 18.44 27.12
CA ILE A 252 99.75 18.96 26.32
C ILE A 252 100.05 20.40 26.75
N PRO A 253 101.11 20.69 27.52
CA PRO A 253 101.47 22.06 27.87
C PRO A 253 101.86 22.82 26.59
N GLY A 254 101.05 23.80 26.21
CA GLY A 254 101.35 24.73 25.13
C GLY A 254 102.40 25.75 25.56
N PRO A 255 103.30 26.18 24.66
CA PRO A 255 104.32 27.19 24.97
C PRO A 255 103.68 28.56 25.25
N ASP A 256 104.23 29.27 26.23
CA ASP A 256 103.83 30.62 26.65
C ASP A 256 103.66 31.58 25.45
N SER A 257 102.51 32.25 25.40
CA SER A 257 102.22 33.35 24.49
C SER A 257 102.01 34.63 25.29
N THR A 258 103.07 35.43 25.36
CA THR A 258 103.09 36.81 25.86
C THR A 258 102.66 37.81 24.78
N ALA A 259 101.83 38.78 25.21
CA ALA A 259 101.71 40.15 24.70
C ALA A 259 100.97 40.43 23.36
N GLY A 260 100.08 41.43 23.38
CA GLY A 260 99.61 42.09 22.15
C GLY A 260 98.32 42.91 22.27
N LYS A 261 98.41 44.09 22.88
CA LYS A 261 97.37 45.13 22.95
C LYS A 261 97.38 45.94 21.65
N THR A 262 96.30 46.00 20.86
CA THR A 262 96.04 47.14 19.94
C THR A 262 94.55 47.31 19.62
N ALA A 263 94.14 48.57 19.69
CA ALA A 263 92.81 49.10 19.41
C ALA A 263 92.49 49.11 17.90
N GLY A 264 91.20 49.02 17.54
CA GLY A 264 90.75 49.11 16.15
C GLY A 264 89.24 49.37 16.02
N ARG A 265 88.91 50.64 15.82
CA ARG A 265 87.61 51.31 15.61
C ARG A 265 86.99 51.05 14.22
N ARG A 266 85.65 50.93 14.13
CA ARG A 266 84.67 51.44 13.09
C ARG A 266 83.47 50.46 12.99
N GLN A 267 82.29 50.81 13.49
CA GLN A 267 81.18 51.64 12.94
C GLN A 267 80.11 50.81 12.19
N PRO A 268 78.80 51.18 12.31
CA PRO A 268 77.66 50.40 11.82
C PRO A 268 77.11 50.94 10.50
N ALA A 269 76.28 50.16 9.80
CA ALA A 269 75.29 50.69 8.87
C ALA A 269 74.10 49.72 8.74
N ALA A 270 72.92 50.31 8.88
CA ALA A 270 71.61 49.72 8.63
C ALA A 270 71.36 49.47 7.13
N GLN A 271 70.54 48.48 6.82
CA GLN A 271 69.19 48.64 6.25
C GLN A 271 68.42 47.33 6.39
#